data_AF-A0A0M0TBC2-F1
#
_entry.id   AF-A0A0M0TBC2-F1
#
_cell.length_a   1.000
_cell.length_b   1.000
_cell.length_c   1.000
_cell.angle_alpha   90.00
_cell.angle_beta   90.00
_cell.angle_gamma   90.00
#
_symmetry.space_group_name_H-M   'P 1'
#
loop_
_entity.id
_entity.type
_entity.pdbx_description
1 polymer ?
#
loop_
_entity_poly.entity_id
_entity_poly.type
_entity_poly.pdbx_seq_one_letter_code
_entity_poly.pdbx_strand_id
1 'polypeptide(L)' 'MKKLLELRQQKAELTTQMCSLLIKAEDEKRSLSTDEAKQFDELRSYILTGETRSLSTGVPADGGYTVTPG' A
#
# COMPACT_ATOMS: atom_id res chain seq x y z
N MET A 1 -17.05 2.24 20.16
CA MET A 1 -17.28 1.29 19.04
C MET A 1 -17.09 1.86 17.62
N LYS A 2 -17.03 3.19 17.38
CA LYS A 2 -16.88 3.74 16.01
C LYS A 2 -15.51 3.49 15.37
N LYS A 3 -14.44 3.57 16.19
CA LYS A 3 -13.04 3.43 15.73
C LYS A 3 -12.70 2.07 15.13
N LEU A 4 -13.37 1.00 15.58
CA LEU A 4 -13.15 -0.34 15.05
C LEU A 4 -13.72 -0.50 13.63
N LEU A 5 -14.87 0.13 13.36
CA LEU A 5 -15.49 0.12 12.04
C LEU A 5 -14.64 0.92 11.04
N GLU A 6 -14.14 2.07 11.48
CA GLU A 6 -13.26 2.93 10.68
C GLU A 6 -11.94 2.23 10.31
N LEU A 7 -11.29 1.57 11.28
CA LEU A 7 -10.08 0.77 11.02
C LEU A 7 -10.33 -0.37 10.02
N ARG A 8 -11.51 -1.01 10.09
CA ARG A 8 -11.88 -2.06 9.14
C ARG A 8 -12.11 -1.51 7.73
N GLN A 9 -12.75 -0.34 7.62
CA GLN A 9 -12.97 0.34 6.34
C GLN A 9 -11.66 0.79 5.72
N GLN A 10 -10.76 1.40 6.49
CA GLN A 10 -9.42 1.78 6.02
C GLN A 10 -8.63 0.58 5.49
N LYS A 11 -8.62 -0.55 6.22
CA LYS A 11 -7.95 -1.77 5.75
C LYS A 11 -8.56 -2.29 4.45
N ALA A 12 -9.90 -2.28 4.34
CA ALA A 12 -10.60 -2.71 3.14
C ALA A 12 -10.29 -1.80 1.95
N GLU A 13 -10.21 -0.49 2.16
CA GLU A 13 -9.90 0.48 1.13
C GLU A 13 -8.45 0.36 0.62
N LEU A 14 -7.48 0.21 1.53
CA LEU A 14 -6.08 -0.03 1.16
C LEU A 14 -5.94 -1.32 0.34
N THR A 15 -6.60 -2.40 0.76
CA THR A 15 -6.60 -3.68 0.03
C THR A 15 -7.24 -3.54 -1.35
N THR A 16 -8.32 -2.77 -1.44
CA THR A 16 -9.02 -2.50 -2.71
C THR A 16 -8.14 -1.72 -3.68
N GLN A 17 -7.42 -0.71 -3.20
CA GLN A 17 -6.48 0.05 -4.01
C GLN A 17 -5.35 -0.83 -4.57
N MET A 18 -4.76 -1.69 -3.73
CA MET A 18 -3.72 -2.64 -4.19
C MET A 18 -4.22 -3.58 -5.29
N CYS A 19 -5.39 -4.19 -5.08
CA CYS A 19 -5.97 -5.07 -6.09
C CYS A 19 -6.28 -4.33 -7.39
N SER A 20 -6.80 -3.10 -7.30
CA SER A 20 -7.09 -2.30 -8.50
C SER A 20 -5.82 -1.98 -9.29
N LEU A 21 -4.72 -1.71 -8.61
CA LEU A 21 -3.41 -1.44 -9.19
C LEU A 21 -2.87 -2.67 -9.95
N LEU A 22 -2.96 -3.86 -9.34
CA LEU A 22 -2.59 -5.12 -9.98
C LEU A 22 -3.48 -5.43 -11.17
N ILE A 23 -4.81 -5.32 -11.02
CA ILE A 23 -5.77 -5.63 -12.09
C ILE A 23 -5.55 -4.73 -13.30
N LYS A 24 -5.28 -3.43 -13.11
CA LYS A 24 -4.99 -2.51 -14.22
C LYS A 24 -3.74 -2.92 -14.97
N ALA A 25 -2.66 -3.22 -14.25
CA ALA A 25 -1.42 -3.67 -14.87
C ALA A 25 -1.60 -5.01 -15.62
N GLU A 26 -2.36 -5.95 -15.05
CA GLU A 26 -2.70 -7.22 -15.71
C GLU A 26 -3.58 -7.03 -16.96
N ASP A 27 -4.59 -6.15 -16.90
CA ASP A 27 -5.45 -5.79 -18.02
C ASP A 27 -4.64 -5.18 -19.17
N GLU A 28 -3.69 -4.30 -18.83
CA GLU A 28 -2.76 -3.69 -19.79
C GLU A 28 -1.62 -4.62 -20.23
N LYS A 29 -1.56 -5.87 -19.73
CA LYS A 29 -0.46 -6.84 -19.93
C LYS A 29 0.93 -6.22 -19.68
N ARG A 30 1.02 -5.31 -18.72
CA ARG A 30 2.26 -4.64 -18.34
C ARG A 30 2.56 -4.90 -16.87
N SER A 31 3.84 -4.83 -16.52
CA SER A 31 4.23 -4.78 -15.12
C SER A 31 3.88 -3.42 -14.53
N LEU A 32 3.68 -3.37 -13.22
CA LEU A 32 3.57 -2.12 -12.47
C LEU A 32 4.72 -1.17 -12.85
N SER A 33 4.39 0.09 -13.14
CA SER A 33 5.40 1.13 -13.30
C SER A 33 6.17 1.33 -11.98
N THR A 34 7.33 1.98 -12.03
CA THR A 34 8.13 2.25 -10.82
C THR A 34 7.35 3.02 -9.76
N ASP A 35 6.47 3.93 -10.17
CA ASP A 35 5.62 4.71 -9.26
C ASP A 35 4.53 3.84 -8.62
N GLU A 36 3.88 3.04 -9.45
CA GLU A 36 2.83 2.08 -9.07
C GLU A 36 3.34 0.96 -8.16
N ALA A 37 4.54 0.46 -8.42
CA ALA A 37 5.21 -0.54 -7.60
C ALA A 37 5.58 0.03 -6.21
N LYS A 38 6.01 1.30 -6.15
CA LYS A 38 6.24 1.99 -4.86
C LYS A 38 4.94 2.15 -4.09
N GLN A 39 3.87 2.64 -4.72
CA GLN A 39 2.57 2.74 -4.06
C GLN A 39 2.07 1.38 -3.58
N PHE A 40 2.23 0.33 -4.38
CA PHE A 40 1.87 -1.02 -3.97
C PHE A 40 2.66 -1.47 -2.75
N ASP A 41 3.98 -1.28 -2.72
CA ASP A 41 4.82 -1.69 -1.58
C ASP A 41 4.47 -0.90 -0.31
N GLU A 42 4.20 0.40 -0.43
CA GLU A 42 3.73 1.23 0.67
C GLU A 42 2.38 0.75 1.21
N LEU A 43 1.38 0.57 0.34
CA LEU A 43 0.05 0.04 0.71
C LEU A 43 0.17 -1.34 1.40
N ARG A 44 1.08 -2.19 0.93
CA ARG A 44 1.36 -3.51 1.51
C ARG A 44 1.92 -3.38 2.91
N SER A 45 2.90 -2.49 3.06
CA SER A 45 3.54 -2.19 4.33
C SER A 45 2.50 -1.73 5.35
N TYR A 46 1.62 -0.80 5.00
CA TYR A 46 0.56 -0.32 5.90
C TYR A 46 -0.41 -1.41 6.38
N ILE A 47 -0.77 -2.35 5.49
CA ILE A 47 -1.64 -3.47 5.86
C ILE A 47 -0.90 -4.47 6.76
N LEU A 48 0.39 -4.69 6.51
CA LEU A 48 1.23 -5.64 7.23
C LEU A 48 1.61 -5.12 8.63
N THR A 49 2.00 -3.86 8.74
CA THR A 49 2.40 -3.21 10.00
C THR A 49 1.20 -2.78 10.85
N GLY A 50 0.01 -2.63 10.24
CA GLY A 50 -1.19 -2.16 10.94
C GLY A 50 -1.13 -0.68 11.30
N GLU A 51 -0.20 0.08 10.71
CA GLU A 51 0.01 1.51 10.94
C GLU A 51 -0.95 2.42 10.15
N THR A 52 -2.23 2.05 10.07
CA THR A 52 -3.29 2.90 9.50
C THR A 52 -3.45 4.25 10.20
N ARG A 53 -2.82 4.44 11.37
CA ARG A 53 -2.82 5.69 12.15
C ARG A 53 -1.92 6.78 11.55
N SER A 54 -1.00 6.45 10.65
CA SER A 54 -0.01 7.39 10.11
C SER A 54 -0.41 7.99 8.76
N LEU A 55 -1.69 8.32 8.55
CA LEU A 55 -2.12 9.25 7.48
C LEU A 55 -1.68 10.71 7.74
N SER A 56 -0.69 10.94 8.61
CA SER A 56 -0.01 12.22 8.74
C SER A 56 1.27 12.11 7.94
N THR A 57 1.29 12.80 6.80
CA THR A 57 2.40 12.93 5.86
C THR A 57 3.74 13.06 6.59
N GLY A 58 4.44 11.94 6.69
CA GLY A 58 5.85 11.89 7.05
C GLY A 58 6.50 11.05 5.97
N VAL A 59 6.68 11.63 4.79
CA VAL A 59 7.58 11.10 3.76
C VAL A 59 8.99 11.39 4.26
N PRO A 60 9.78 10.43 4.79
CA PRO A 60 11.21 10.55 4.64
C PRO A 60 11.49 10.32 3.16
N ALA A 61 11.79 11.42 2.47
CA ALA A 61 12.32 11.44 1.12
C ALA A 61 13.76 10.91 1.10
N ASP A 62 13.98 9.71 1.62
CA ASP A 62 15.31 9.10 1.66
C ASP A 62 15.21 7.60 1.38
N GLY A 63 15.87 7.18 0.30
CA GLY A 63 15.80 5.83 -0.21
C GLY A 63 16.32 4.80 0.80
N GLY A 64 15.56 3.72 1.00
CA GLY A 64 16.02 2.67 1.91
C GLY A 64 15.02 1.55 2.15
N TYR A 65 14.54 0.90 1.09
CA TYR A 65 14.00 -0.47 1.23
C TYR A 65 14.76 -1.38 0.28
N THR A 66 15.93 -1.83 0.73
CA THR A 66 16.55 -3.04 0.18
C THR A 66 15.75 -4.22 0.71
N VAL A 67 15.01 -4.87 -0.16
CA VAL A 67 14.48 -6.22 0.08
C VAL A 67 15.70 -7.13 0.24
N THR A 68 16.03 -7.53 1.46
CA THR A 68 17.05 -8.56 1.70
C THR A 68 16.45 -9.92 1.35
N PRO A 69 16.94 -10.63 0.31
CA PRO A 69 16.50 -12.00 0.07
C PRO A 69 17.15 -12.93 1.10
N GLY A 70 16.34 -13.82 1.68
CA GLY A 70 16.82 -15.01 2.39
C GLY A 70 17.00 -16.18 1.45
#